data_AF-A0A7S7LXQ1-F1
#
_entry.id   AF-A0A7S7LXQ1-F1
#
_cell.length_a   1.000
_cell.length_b   1.000
_cell.length_c   1.000
_cell.angle_alpha   90.00
_cell.angle_beta   90.00
_cell.angle_gamma   90.00
#
_symmetry.space_group_name_H-M   'P 1'
#
loop_
_entity.id
_entity.type
_entity.pdbx_description
1 polymer ?
#
loop_
_entity_poly.entity_id
_entity_poly.type
_entity_poly.pdbx_seq_one_letter_code
_entity_poly.pdbx_strand_id
1 'polypeptide(L)' 'MKIWISDTQTTSHRIVRLSSEEHSNHSYAGNFNDDELRGFFLEIQDDMDVDKNIKLIKYYGYLHLFIIAKKKDR' A
#
# COMPACT_ATOMS: atom_id res chain seq x y z
N MET A 1 -2.80 10.87 8.21
CA MET A 1 -2.70 11.50 6.89
C MET A 1 -3.81 10.98 5.99
N LYS A 2 -4.30 11.80 5.06
CA LYS A 2 -5.25 11.35 4.03
C LYS A 2 -4.54 10.34 3.14
N ILE A 3 -5.20 9.22 2.86
CA ILE A 3 -4.69 8.19 1.95
C ILE A 3 -5.71 7.94 0.86
N TRP A 4 -5.21 7.91 -0.36
CA TRP A 4 -5.90 7.51 -1.57
C TRP A 4 -5.21 6.26 -2.11
N ILE A 5 -5.99 5.26 -2.50
CA ILE A 5 -5.48 3.95 -2.91
C ILE A 5 -5.94 3.60 -4.32
N SER A 6 -5.03 3.02 -5.10
CA SER A 6 -5.34 2.29 -6.33
C SER A 6 -4.80 0.87 -6.18
N ASP A 7 -5.67 -0.14 -6.25
CA ASP A 7 -5.29 -1.54 -6.08
C ASP A 7 -5.64 -2.29 -7.36
N THR A 8 -4.63 -2.84 -8.01
CA THR A 8 -4.78 -3.68 -9.20
C THR A 8 -4.25 -5.06 -8.91
N GLN A 9 -5.15 -6.02 -8.81
CA GLN A 9 -4.81 -7.42 -8.65
C GLN A 9 -4.87 -8.15 -9.99
N THR A 10 -3.81 -8.88 -10.31
CA THR A 10 -3.72 -9.77 -11.46
C THR A 10 -3.38 -11.19 -11.00
N THR A 11 -3.36 -12.13 -11.95
CA THR A 11 -3.04 -13.54 -11.67
C THR A 11 -1.61 -13.75 -11.19
N SER A 12 -0.67 -12.88 -11.55
CA SER A 12 0.76 -13.03 -11.21
C SER A 12 1.24 -12.07 -10.13
N HIS A 13 0.57 -10.93 -9.98
CA HIS A 13 1.00 -9.88 -9.07
C HIS A 13 -0.15 -8.95 -8.67
N ARG A 14 0.05 -8.23 -7.57
CA ARG A 14 -0.81 -7.14 -7.11
C ARG A 14 0.00 -5.86 -7.05
N ILE A 15 -0.55 -4.77 -7.56
CA ILE A 15 0.03 -3.43 -7.50
C ILE A 15 -0.85 -2.58 -6.61
N VAL A 16 -0.31 -2.15 -5.47
CA VAL A 16 -0.99 -1.21 -4.57
C VAL A 16 -0.29 0.12 -4.65
N ARG A 17 -1.00 1.16 -5.06
CA ARG A 17 -0.51 2.55 -5.12
C ARG A 17 -1.21 3.35 -4.04
N LEU A 18 -0.41 4.05 -3.25
CA LEU A 18 -0.86 4.90 -2.16
C LEU A 18 -0.43 6.33 -2.47
N SER A 19 -1.32 7.28 -2.25
CA SER A 19 -1.04 8.70 -2.37
C SER A 19 -1.66 9.48 -1.22
N SER A 20 -1.00 10.57 -0.84
CA SER A 20 -1.52 11.55 0.11
C SER A 20 -2.47 12.55 -0.55
N GLU A 21 -2.50 12.55 -1.87
CA GLU A 21 -3.27 13.44 -2.72
C GLU A 21 -4.30 12.69 -3.57
N GLU A 22 -5.34 13.40 -3.96
CA GLU A 22 -6.38 12.86 -4.82
C GLU A 22 -5.88 12.71 -6.26
N HIS A 23 -6.13 11.55 -6.84
CA HIS A 23 -5.87 11.27 -8.25
C HIS A 23 -7.07 10.55 -8.85
N SER A 24 -7.34 10.78 -10.13
CA SER A 24 -8.50 10.22 -10.84
C SER A 24 -8.65 8.70 -10.76
N ASN A 25 -7.55 7.97 -10.61
CA ASN A 25 -7.52 6.50 -10.55
C ASN A 25 -7.40 5.94 -9.12
N HIS A 26 -7.53 6.79 -8.10
CA HIS A 26 -7.45 6.38 -6.70
C HIS A 26 -8.78 6.61 -5.99
N SER A 27 -9.14 5.71 -5.10
CA SER A 27 -10.28 5.85 -4.21
C SER A 27 -9.83 6.35 -2.85
N TYR A 28 -10.62 7.19 -2.21
CA TYR A 28 -10.31 7.65 -0.86
C TYR A 28 -10.40 6.48 0.12
N ALA A 29 -9.28 6.15 0.77
CA ALA A 29 -9.19 5.04 1.72
C ALA A 29 -9.51 5.49 3.16
N GLY A 30 -9.28 6.77 3.47
CA GLY A 30 -9.50 7.32 4.80
C GLY A 30 -8.34 8.18 5.30
N ASN A 31 -8.46 8.60 6.55
CA ASN A 31 -7.38 9.26 7.28
C ASN A 31 -6.70 8.24 8.18
N PHE A 32 -5.46 7.86 7.87
CA PHE A 32 -4.72 6.87 8.64
C PHE A 32 -3.68 7.53 9.53
N ASN A 33 -3.61 7.15 10.79
CA ASN A 33 -2.44 7.35 11.63
C ASN A 33 -1.37 6.27 11.38
N ASP A 34 -0.26 6.31 12.10
CA ASP A 34 0.87 5.38 11.89
C ASP A 34 0.51 3.94 12.22
N ASP A 35 -0.28 3.71 13.27
CA ASP A 35 -0.72 2.37 13.68
C ASP A 35 -1.73 1.79 12.69
N GLU A 36 -2.65 2.62 12.19
CA GLU A 36 -3.61 2.24 11.16
C GLU A 36 -2.91 1.94 9.82
N LEU A 37 -1.92 2.76 9.43
CA LEU A 37 -1.07 2.46 8.27
C LEU A 37 -0.29 1.15 8.46
N ARG A 38 0.22 0.91 9.68
CA ARG A 38 0.94 -0.33 10.00
C ARG A 38 0.06 -1.55 9.80
N GLY A 39 -1.17 -1.52 10.34
CA GLY A 39 -2.16 -2.58 10.15
C GLY A 39 -2.47 -2.81 8.67
N PHE A 40 -2.73 -1.72 7.95
CA PHE A 40 -3.01 -1.77 6.51
C PHE A 40 -1.87 -2.40 5.69
N PHE A 41 -0.60 -2.05 5.97
CA PHE A 41 0.54 -2.66 5.28
C PHE A 41 0.67 -4.16 5.56
N LEU A 42 0.45 -4.58 6.81
CA LEU A 42 0.50 -5.99 7.20
C LEU A 42 -0.66 -6.81 6.61
N GLU A 43 -1.84 -6.20 6.43
CA GLU A 43 -2.96 -6.83 5.72
C GLU A 43 -2.67 -7.03 4.22
N ILE A 44 -1.86 -6.15 3.61
CA ILE A 44 -1.44 -6.28 2.22
C ILE A 44 -0.44 -7.42 2.05
N GLN A 45 0.62 -7.41 2.85
CA GLN A 45 1.66 -8.43 2.87
C GLN A 45 2.37 -8.35 4.23
N ASP A 46 2.37 -9.47 4.95
CA ASP A 46 2.95 -9.63 6.28
C ASP A 46 4.49 -9.62 6.27
N ASP A 47 5.07 -10.04 5.15
CA ASP A 47 6.52 -10.10 4.89
C ASP A 47 7.03 -8.79 4.24
N MET A 48 6.87 -7.64 4.91
CA MET A 48 7.41 -6.35 4.43
C MET A 48 8.00 -5.48 5.56
N ASP A 49 8.92 -4.58 5.20
CA ASP A 49 9.44 -3.56 6.12
C ASP A 49 8.47 -2.39 6.23
N VAL A 50 7.52 -2.52 7.17
CA VAL A 50 6.44 -1.56 7.39
C VAL A 50 6.97 -0.19 7.83
N ASP A 51 7.96 -0.16 8.74
CA ASP A 51 8.49 1.08 9.29
C ASP A 51 9.19 1.92 8.22
N LYS A 52 9.91 1.26 7.30
CA LYS A 52 10.48 1.92 6.12
C LYS A 52 9.38 2.46 5.20
N ASN A 53 8.34 1.66 4.92
CA ASN A 53 7.25 2.07 4.03
C ASN A 53 6.45 3.25 4.57
N ILE A 54 6.17 3.28 5.87
CA ILE A 54 5.54 4.44 6.54
C ILE A 54 6.41 5.69 6.40
N LYS A 55 7.73 5.58 6.58
CA LYS A 55 8.65 6.72 6.38
C LYS A 55 8.63 7.21 4.93
N LEU A 56 8.65 6.29 3.96
CA LEU A 56 8.66 6.62 2.53
C LEU A 56 7.38 7.36 2.11
N ILE A 57 6.20 6.85 2.47
CA ILE A 57 4.94 7.50 2.09
C ILE A 57 4.78 8.89 2.74
N LYS A 58 5.25 9.07 3.97
CA LYS A 58 5.26 10.38 4.63
C LYS A 58 6.21 11.36 3.99
N TYR A 59 7.38 10.89 3.56
CA TYR A 59 8.41 11.74 2.96
C TYR A 59 8.08 12.14 1.52
N TYR A 60 7.68 11.18 0.69
CA TYR A 60 7.41 11.40 -0.72
C TYR A 60 5.95 11.78 -1.01
N GLY A 61 5.04 11.54 -0.08
CA GLY A 61 3.60 11.72 -0.29
C GLY A 61 2.95 10.59 -1.09
N TYR A 62 3.70 9.64 -1.63
CA TYR A 62 3.19 8.47 -2.35
C TYR A 62 4.06 7.23 -2.10
N LEU A 63 3.49 6.05 -2.34
CA LEU A 63 4.20 4.77 -2.26
C LEU A 63 3.56 3.74 -3.20
N HIS A 64 4.39 3.03 -3.97
CA HIS A 64 3.95 1.93 -4.82
C HIS A 64 4.50 0.61 -4.30
N LEU A 65 3.60 -0.32 -4.01
CA LEU A 65 3.93 -1.68 -3.60
C LEU A 65 3.68 -2.62 -4.77
N PHE A 66 4.70 -3.41 -5.11
CA PHE A 66 4.62 -4.45 -6.13
C PHE A 66 4.76 -5.80 -5.46
N ILE A 67 3.65 -6.53 -5.38
CA ILE A 67 3.54 -7.79 -4.63
C ILE A 67 3.44 -8.91 -5.65
N ILE A 68 4.47 -9.75 -5.71
CA ILE A 68 4.46 -10.92 -6.59
C ILE A 68 3.69 -12.02 -5.87
N ALA A 69 2.69 -12.61 -6.54
CA ALA A 69 2.01 -13.76 -5.98
C ALA A 69 3.04 -14.89 -5.83
N LYS A 70 3.45 -15.22 -4.59
CA LYS A 70 4.28 -16.41 -4.34
C LYS A 70 3.50 -17.60 -4.91
N LYS A 71 4.10 -18.31 -5.86
CA LYS A 71 3.59 -19.62 -6.30
C LYS A 71 3.47 -20.46 -5.02
N LYS A 72 2.25 -20.86 -4.63
CA LYS A 72 2.11 -21.94 -3.65
C LYS A 72 2.74 -23.16 -4.31
N ASP A 73 4.02 -23.41 -4.03
CA ASP A 73 4.57 -24.73 -4.30
C ASP A 73 3.73 -25.72 -3.49
N ARG A 74 3.24 -26.72 -4.23
CA ARG A 74 2.30 -27.75 -3.82
C ARG A 74 2.78 -28.53 -2.59
#